data_AF-A0A7H8HUV5-F1
#
_entry.id   AF-A0A7H8HUV5-F1
#
_cell.length_a   1.000
_cell.length_b   1.000
_cell.length_c   1.000
_cell.angle_alpha   90.00
_cell.angle_beta   90.00
_cell.angle_gamma   90.00
#
_symmetry.space_group_name_H-M   'P 1'
#
loop_
_entity.id
_entity.type
_entity.pdbx_description
1 polymer ?
#
loop_
_entity_poly.entity_id
_entity_poly.type
_entity_poly.pdbx_seq_one_letter_code
_entity_poly.pdbx_strand_id
1 'polypeptide(L)'
;MSDTLFPEPAAPQPEAALLRRERNRWLRHEANLLLGRRPADEPEAQQARTAHLVLTYALAIVEQRPAVIGSFADLTRPYRDRS
;
A
#
# COMPACT_ATOMS: atom_id res chain seq x y z
N MET A 1 -42.07 0.30 -10.97
CA MET A 1 -41.26 -0.16 -9.83
C MET A 1 -39.82 -0.09 -10.26
N SER A 2 -38.97 0.53 -9.46
CA SER A 2 -37.67 1.05 -9.87
C SER A 2 -36.68 -0.08 -10.19
N ASP A 3 -36.24 -0.15 -11.45
CA ASP A 3 -35.05 -0.89 -11.83
C ASP A 3 -33.85 -0.27 -11.09
N THR A 4 -33.37 -0.94 -10.04
CA THR A 4 -32.07 -0.66 -9.45
C THR A 4 -31.01 -0.99 -10.50
N LEU A 5 -30.72 0.00 -11.34
CA LEU A 5 -29.53 0.05 -12.17
C LEU A 5 -28.34 -0.05 -11.22
N PHE A 6 -27.68 -1.20 -11.21
CA PHE A 6 -26.38 -1.32 -10.58
C PHE A 6 -25.50 -0.21 -11.15
N PRO A 7 -24.86 0.62 -10.30
CA PRO A 7 -23.97 1.65 -10.80
C PRO A 7 -22.92 0.98 -11.69
N GLU A 8 -22.80 1.47 -12.91
CA GLU A 8 -21.80 1.00 -13.86
C GLU A 8 -20.43 1.05 -13.16
N PRO A 9 -19.65 -0.04 -13.16
CA PRO A 9 -18.36 -0.04 -12.49
C PRO A 9 -17.51 1.07 -13.12
N ALA A 10 -17.14 2.07 -12.33
CA ALA A 10 -16.34 3.18 -12.80
C ALA A 10 -15.11 2.63 -13.53
N ALA A 11 -14.94 3.07 -14.79
CA ALA A 11 -13.82 2.63 -15.61
C ALA A 11 -12.51 2.82 -14.80
N PRO A 12 -11.64 1.80 -14.76
CA PRO A 12 -10.43 1.87 -13.96
C PRO A 12 -9.59 3.05 -14.42
N GLN A 13 -9.45 4.05 -13.56
CA GLN A 13 -8.67 5.24 -13.88
C GLN A 13 -7.23 4.82 -14.23
N PRO A 14 -6.66 5.30 -15.35
CA PRO A 14 -5.33 4.89 -15.81
C PRO A 14 -4.25 5.20 -14.75
N GLU A 15 -4.42 6.29 -14.01
CA GLU A 15 -3.56 6.70 -12.90
C GLU A 15 -3.61 5.68 -11.74
N ALA A 16 -4.80 5.19 -11.38
CA ALA A 16 -4.96 4.15 -10.38
C ALA A 16 -4.27 2.84 -10.81
N ALA A 17 -4.31 2.49 -12.10
CA ALA A 17 -3.61 1.30 -12.61
C ALA A 17 -2.08 1.41 -12.46
N LEU A 18 -1.50 2.58 -12.73
CA LEU A 18 -0.07 2.84 -12.53
C LEU A 18 0.30 2.77 -11.04
N LEU A 19 -0.49 3.42 -10.17
CA LEU A 19 -0.27 3.39 -8.73
C LEU A 19 -0.35 1.96 -8.16
N ARG A 20 -1.30 1.14 -8.60
CA ARG A 20 -1.39 -0.28 -8.18
C ARG A 20 -0.17 -1.08 -8.61
N ARG A 21 0.33 -0.87 -9.83
CA ARG A 21 1.53 -1.54 -10.33
C ARG A 21 2.75 -1.18 -9.50
N GLU A 22 2.96 0.10 -9.23
CA GLU A 22 4.10 0.57 -8.45
C GLU A 22 3.99 0.11 -6.98
N ARG A 23 2.80 0.18 -6.38
CA ARG A 23 2.56 -0.34 -5.02
C ARG A 23 2.91 -1.82 -4.92
N ASN A 24 2.48 -2.62 -5.90
CA ASN A 24 2.76 -4.06 -5.91
C ASN A 24 4.26 -4.35 -6.13
N ARG A 25 4.97 -3.51 -6.89
CA ARG A 25 6.42 -3.60 -7.05
C ARG A 25 7.14 -3.38 -5.72
N TRP A 26 6.79 -2.33 -5.00
CA TRP A 26 7.38 -2.03 -3.68
C TRP A 26 7.04 -3.08 -2.63
N LEU A 27 5.81 -3.60 -2.63
CA LEU A 27 5.41 -4.69 -1.73
C LEU A 27 6.23 -5.97 -1.95
N ARG A 28 6.51 -6.32 -3.22
CA ARG A 28 7.41 -7.45 -3.53
C ARG A 28 8.85 -7.17 -3.13
N HIS A 29 9.31 -5.94 -3.30
CA HIS A 29 10.66 -5.54 -2.89
C HIS A 29 10.84 -5.63 -1.38
N GLU A 30 9.89 -5.11 -0.59
CA GLU A 30 9.85 -5.25 0.87
C GLU A 30 9.87 -6.72 1.30
N ALA A 31 9.01 -7.56 0.70
CA ALA A 31 8.98 -9.00 1.00
C ALA A 31 10.32 -9.69 0.70
N ASN A 32 10.98 -9.34 -0.41
CA ASN A 32 12.30 -9.90 -0.75
C ASN A 32 13.38 -9.47 0.24
N LEU A 33 13.35 -8.23 0.75
CA LEU A 33 14.28 -7.74 1.77
C LEU A 33 14.09 -8.51 3.08
N LEU A 34 12.85 -8.70 3.52
CA LEU A 34 12.52 -9.44 4.75
C LEU A 34 12.89 -10.94 4.64
N LEU A 35 12.63 -11.56 3.49
CA LEU A 35 13.01 -12.97 3.23
C LEU A 35 14.53 -13.16 3.11
N GLY A 36 15.25 -12.14 2.63
CA GLY A 36 16.70 -12.14 2.51
C GLY A 36 17.47 -12.11 3.84
N ARG A 37 16.78 -12.20 4.99
CA ARG A 37 17.34 -12.03 6.35
C ARG A 37 18.06 -10.70 6.56
N ARG A 38 17.73 -9.67 5.77
CA ARG A 38 18.09 -8.30 6.15
C ARG A 38 17.15 -7.87 7.27
N PRO A 39 17.67 -7.36 8.40
CA PRO A 39 16.82 -6.91 9.49
C PRO A 39 15.76 -5.94 8.96
N ALA A 40 14.53 -6.05 9.47
CA ALA A 40 13.44 -5.14 9.13
C ALA A 40 13.78 -3.66 9.45
N ASP A 41 14.80 -3.45 10.29
CA ASP A 41 15.34 -2.14 10.65
C ASP A 41 16.43 -1.63 9.68
N GLU A 42 16.76 -2.37 8.62
CA GLU A 42 17.63 -1.83 7.57
C GLU A 42 16.94 -0.67 6.84
N PRO A 43 17.70 0.37 6.47
CA PRO A 43 17.15 1.56 5.83
C PRO A 43 16.39 1.23 4.54
N GLU A 44 16.80 0.19 3.81
CA GLU A 44 16.13 -0.27 2.60
C GLU A 44 14.74 -0.87 2.87
N ALA A 45 14.60 -1.67 3.95
CA ALA A 45 13.31 -2.25 4.34
C ALA A 45 12.33 -1.15 4.78
N GLN A 46 12.82 -0.19 5.57
CA GLN A 46 12.05 0.97 6.00
C GLN A 46 11.62 1.85 4.81
N GLN A 47 12.49 2.05 3.82
CA GLN A 47 12.16 2.76 2.59
C GLN A 47 11.09 2.03 1.78
N ALA A 48 11.22 0.71 1.61
CA ALA A 48 10.26 -0.10 0.86
C ALA A 48 8.87 -0.05 1.51
N ARG A 49 8.82 -0.18 2.83
CA ARG A 49 7.61 -0.02 3.62
C ARG A 49 7.00 1.37 3.46
N THR A 50 7.80 2.42 3.59
CA THR A 50 7.35 3.82 3.42
C THR A 50 6.77 4.06 2.03
N ALA A 51 7.43 3.58 0.97
CA ALA A 51 6.96 3.69 -0.40
C ALA A 51 5.61 2.98 -0.60
N HIS A 52 5.45 1.75 -0.08
CA HIS A 52 4.20 1.01 -0.12
C HIS A 52 3.03 1.81 0.49
N LEU A 53 3.28 2.51 1.59
CA LEU A 53 2.27 3.25 2.34
C LEU A 53 1.87 4.55 1.66
N VAL A 54 2.85 5.31 1.15
CA VAL A 54 2.59 6.52 0.35
C VAL A 54 1.75 6.16 -0.88
N LEU A 55 2.08 5.06 -1.57
CA LEU A 55 1.32 4.59 -2.74
C LEU A 55 -0.09 4.11 -2.36
N THR A 56 -0.27 3.54 -1.18
CA THR A 56 -1.60 3.17 -0.65
C THR A 56 -2.43 4.42 -0.36
N TYR A 57 -1.83 5.48 0.18
CA TYR A 57 -2.49 6.76 0.40
C TYR A 57 -2.92 7.40 -0.93
N ALA A 58 -1.99 7.49 -1.88
CA ALA A 58 -2.25 8.07 -3.20
C ALA A 58 -3.37 7.31 -3.92
N LEU A 59 -3.37 5.98 -3.84
CA LEU A 59 -4.43 5.15 -4.40
C LEU A 59 -5.79 5.47 -3.76
N ALA A 60 -5.85 5.62 -2.44
CA ALA A 60 -7.09 5.92 -1.74
C ALA A 60 -7.68 7.28 -2.17
N ILE A 61 -6.85 8.30 -2.39
CA ILE A 61 -7.28 9.60 -2.93
C ILE A 61 -7.87 9.44 -4.34
N VAL A 62 -7.16 8.76 -5.24
CA VAL A 62 -7.58 8.55 -6.64
C VAL A 62 -8.86 7.73 -6.72
N GLU A 63 -8.99 6.70 -5.88
CA GLU A 63 -10.18 5.85 -5.79
C GLU A 63 -11.33 6.50 -4.98
N GLN A 64 -11.13 7.69 -4.41
CA GLN A 64 -12.09 8.36 -3.52
C GLN A 64 -12.54 7.48 -2.35
N ARG A 65 -11.61 6.69 -1.82
CA ARG A 65 -11.82 5.82 -0.66
C ARG A 65 -11.17 6.42 0.57
N PRO A 66 -11.71 6.19 1.77
CA PRO A 66 -11.04 6.59 2.99
C PRO A 66 -9.67 5.90 3.08
N ALA A 67 -8.61 6.70 3.18
CA ALA A 67 -7.26 6.21 3.31
C ALA A 67 -7.02 5.70 4.73
N VAL A 68 -7.41 4.45 5.01
CA VAL A 68 -7.11 3.80 6.29
C VAL A 68 -5.72 3.16 6.16
N ILE A 69 -4.70 3.99 6.31
CA ILE A 69 -3.37 3.50 6.66
C ILE A 69 -3.40 3.33 8.17
N GLY A 70 -3.15 2.11 8.67
CA GLY A 70 -2.87 1.92 10.10
C GLY A 70 -1.88 3.00 10.54
N SER A 71 -2.17 3.67 11.67
CA SER A 71 -1.52 4.89 12.15
C SER A 71 -0.06 5.07 11.68
N PHE A 72 0.41 6.29 11.43
CA PHE A 72 1.84 6.57 11.14
C PHE A 72 2.79 5.85 12.14
N ALA A 73 2.33 5.63 13.38
CA ALA A 73 3.03 4.86 14.40
C ALA A 73 3.27 3.37 14.07
N ASP A 74 2.42 2.74 13.23
CA ASP A 74 2.66 1.41 12.70
C ASP A 74 3.83 1.41 11.71
N LEU A 75 4.07 2.54 11.03
CA LEU A 75 5.10 2.68 9.99
C LEU A 75 6.49 2.90 10.56
N THR A 76 6.58 3.50 11.74
CA THR A 76 7.83 3.84 12.42
C THR A 76 8.14 2.93 13.60
N ARG A 77 7.26 1.97 13.92
CA ARG A 77 7.51 1.04 15.01
C ARG A 77 8.69 0.15 14.63
N PRO A 78 9.82 0.19 15.36
CA PRO A 78 10.87 -0.80 15.20
C PRO A 78 10.25 -2.17 15.44
N TYR A 79 10.61 -3.13 14.60
CA TYR A 79 10.08 -4.49 14.69
C TYR A 79 10.58 -5.10 16.00
N ARG A 80 9.79 -4.98 17.08
CA ARG A 80 10.07 -5.70 18.32
C ARG A 80 9.74 -7.16 18.06
N ASP A 81 10.78 -7.97 18.09
CA ASP A 81 10.72 -9.43 18.20
C ASP A 81 9.56 -9.81 19.11
N ARG A 82 8.54 -10.44 18.52
CA ARG A 82 7.60 -11.22 19.31
C ARG A 82 8.37 -12.46 19.72
N SER A 83 8.80 -12.45 20.98
CA SER A 83 9.31 -13.59 21.74
C SER A 83 8.39 -14.79 21.61
#